data_AF-A0A9D6E6C5-F1
#
_entry.id   AF-A0A9D6E6C5-F1
#
_cell.length_a   1.000
_cell.length_b   1.000
_cell.length_c   1.000
_cell.angle_alpha   90.00
_cell.angle_beta   90.00
_cell.angle_gamma   90.00
#
_symmetry.space_group_name_H-M   'P 1'
#
loop_
_entity.id
_entity.type
_entity.pdbx_description
1 polymer ?
#
loop_
_entity_poly.entity_id
_entity_poly.type
_entity_poly.pdbx_seq_one_letter_code
_entity_poly.pdbx_strand_id
1 'polypeptide(L)'
;MAVQAQLKGWTEMTDPPKLSTREWNITGLVGVVLIVMAVLQVIGFGDFRDWLESIGLGSPAVWAVGIIVAELWAAVGFFKLPVMTGFRMVSGLLAILVAGFWFVQNLRLVSEGAAGELSSSGLFGKFLEQSPGWWTVIEVSALLFLVAYGVNLASGWSKK
;
A
#
# COMPACT_ATOMS: atom_id res chain seq x y z
N MET A 1 22.52 -25.62 8.02
CA MET A 1 21.38 -25.81 8.94
C MET A 1 20.59 -24.53 9.21
N ALA A 2 21.22 -23.36 9.45
CA ALA A 2 20.50 -22.10 9.71
C ALA A 2 19.59 -21.62 8.54
N VAL A 3 20.06 -21.72 7.29
CA VAL A 3 19.29 -21.32 6.10
C VAL A 3 18.06 -22.21 5.88
N GLN A 4 18.19 -23.53 6.08
CA GLN A 4 17.06 -24.46 5.99
C GLN A 4 16.01 -24.21 7.09
N ALA A 5 16.44 -23.86 8.30
CA ALA A 5 15.52 -23.49 9.38
C ALA A 5 14.80 -22.16 9.09
N GLN A 6 15.50 -21.17 8.53
CA GLN A 6 14.88 -19.91 8.08
C GLN A 6 13.88 -20.13 6.95
N LEU A 7 14.25 -20.88 5.90
CA LEU A 7 13.35 -21.20 4.79
C LEU A 7 12.10 -21.95 5.26
N LYS A 8 12.25 -22.87 6.21
CA LYS A 8 11.13 -23.61 6.80
C LYS A 8 10.14 -22.69 7.52
N GLY A 9 10.64 -21.71 8.28
CA GLY A 9 9.81 -20.70 8.94
C GLY A 9 9.12 -19.72 7.97
N TRP A 10 9.68 -19.52 6.77
CA TRP A 10 9.04 -18.68 5.75
C TRP A 10 7.84 -19.35 5.09
N THR A 11 7.91 -20.66 4.87
CA THR A 11 6.89 -21.46 4.18
C THR A 11 5.83 -22.06 5.09
N GLU A 12 6.01 -21.95 6.41
CA GLU A 12 5.06 -22.49 7.37
C GLU A 12 3.75 -21.68 7.31
N MET A 13 2.65 -22.38 7.02
CA MET A 13 1.31 -21.83 7.10
C MET A 13 1.02 -21.55 8.58
N THR A 14 0.97 -20.27 8.92
CA THR A 14 0.67 -19.82 10.28
C THR A 14 -0.76 -19.37 10.37
N ASP A 15 -1.40 -19.71 11.50
CA ASP A 15 -2.69 -19.12 11.85
C ASP A 15 -2.61 -17.59 11.81
N PRO A 16 -3.71 -16.91 11.47
CA PRO A 16 -3.76 -15.46 11.53
C PRO A 16 -3.32 -14.94 12.93
N PRO A 17 -2.65 -13.77 13.00
CA PRO A 17 -2.24 -13.18 14.26
C PRO A 17 -3.44 -13.01 15.20
N LYS A 18 -3.19 -13.24 16.49
CA LYS A 18 -4.22 -13.14 17.54
C LYS A 18 -4.50 -11.66 17.85
N LEU A 19 -5.34 -11.06 17.02
CA LEU A 19 -5.86 -9.71 17.18
C LEU A 19 -7.30 -9.73 17.70
N SER A 20 -7.67 -8.71 18.46
CA SER A 20 -9.06 -8.43 18.84
C SER A 20 -9.92 -8.11 17.61
N THR A 21 -11.25 -8.20 17.72
CA THR A 21 -12.17 -7.86 16.63
C THR A 21 -11.96 -6.43 16.12
N ARG A 22 -11.68 -5.48 17.02
CA ARG A 22 -11.43 -4.09 16.66
C ARG A 22 -10.15 -3.95 15.82
N GLU A 23 -9.08 -4.60 16.23
CA GLU A 23 -7.79 -4.58 15.50
C GLU A 23 -7.92 -5.24 14.13
N TRP A 24 -8.68 -6.34 14.03
CA TRP A 24 -9.00 -6.98 12.75
C TRP A 24 -9.83 -6.09 11.83
N ASN A 25 -10.76 -5.30 12.37
CA ASN A 25 -11.54 -4.37 11.56
C ASN A 25 -10.65 -3.24 11.02
N ILE A 26 -9.71 -2.72 11.83
CA ILE A 26 -8.77 -1.66 11.40
C ILE A 26 -7.83 -2.20 10.32
N THR A 27 -7.21 -3.35 10.54
CA THR A 27 -6.32 -3.97 9.53
C THR A 27 -7.09 -4.35 8.27
N GLY A 28 -8.28 -4.96 8.41
CA GLY A 28 -9.15 -5.28 7.29
C GLY A 28 -9.55 -4.04 6.47
N LEU A 29 -9.80 -2.90 7.12
CA LEU A 29 -10.07 -1.63 6.45
C LEU A 29 -8.88 -1.19 5.58
N VAL A 30 -7.64 -1.29 6.09
CA VAL A 30 -6.43 -1.00 5.30
C VAL A 30 -6.36 -1.91 4.06
N GLY A 31 -6.62 -3.21 4.22
CA GLY A 31 -6.66 -4.15 3.10
C GLY A 31 -7.71 -3.77 2.06
N VAL A 32 -8.92 -3.35 2.49
CA VAL A 32 -9.97 -2.87 1.59
C VAL A 32 -9.56 -1.60 0.86
N VAL A 33 -8.97 -0.62 1.54
CA VAL A 33 -8.51 0.63 0.91
C VAL A 33 -7.48 0.33 -0.19
N LEU A 34 -6.49 -0.52 0.09
CA LEU A 34 -5.48 -0.92 -0.91
C LEU A 34 -6.11 -1.63 -2.12
N ILE A 35 -7.12 -2.50 -1.91
CA ILE A 35 -7.86 -3.12 -3.02
C ILE A 35 -8.61 -2.07 -3.83
N VAL A 36 -9.29 -1.13 -3.18
CA VAL A 36 -10.05 -0.07 -3.87
C VAL A 36 -9.11 0.80 -4.70
N MET A 37 -7.97 1.20 -4.16
CA MET A 37 -6.93 1.93 -4.90
C MET A 37 -6.51 1.15 -6.16
N ALA A 38 -6.12 -0.11 -6.00
CA ALA A 38 -5.67 -0.95 -7.10
C ALA A 38 -6.76 -1.13 -8.17
N VAL A 39 -8.01 -1.38 -7.77
CA VAL A 39 -9.13 -1.53 -8.70
C VAL A 39 -9.38 -0.24 -9.47
N LEU A 40 -9.38 0.91 -8.80
CA LEU A 40 -9.61 2.20 -9.48
C LEU A 40 -8.45 2.58 -10.40
N GLN A 41 -7.21 2.25 -10.03
CA GLN A 41 -6.04 2.38 -10.90
C GLN A 41 -6.12 1.45 -12.11
N VAL A 42 -6.65 0.22 -11.97
CA VAL A 42 -6.88 -0.69 -13.10
C VAL A 42 -7.96 -0.15 -14.06
N ILE A 43 -9.08 0.33 -13.54
CA ILE A 43 -10.16 0.88 -14.39
C ILE A 43 -9.68 2.17 -15.09
N GLY A 44 -8.90 2.99 -14.40
CA GLY A 44 -8.28 4.21 -14.90
C GLY A 44 -6.84 4.06 -15.38
N PHE A 45 -6.43 2.88 -15.87
CA PHE A 45 -5.01 2.57 -16.08
C PHE A 45 -4.29 3.54 -17.02
N GLY A 46 -4.95 4.00 -18.09
CA GLY A 46 -4.38 5.00 -18.99
C GLY A 46 -4.04 6.30 -18.26
N ASP A 47 -5.00 6.83 -17.49
CA ASP A 47 -4.85 8.07 -16.73
C ASP A 47 -3.80 7.92 -15.62
N PHE A 48 -3.77 6.77 -14.94
CA PHE A 48 -2.76 6.48 -13.92
C PHE A 48 -1.35 6.36 -14.51
N ARG A 49 -1.20 5.69 -15.65
CA ARG A 49 0.06 5.61 -16.38
C ARG A 49 0.54 7.01 -16.80
N ASP A 50 -0.34 7.81 -17.37
CA ASP A 50 0.01 9.16 -17.84
C ASP A 50 0.36 10.08 -16.66
N TRP A 51 -0.31 9.90 -15.52
CA TRP A 51 0.08 10.54 -14.26
C TRP A 51 1.49 10.12 -13.81
N LEU A 52 1.82 8.82 -13.84
CA LEU A 52 3.18 8.34 -13.52
C LEU A 52 4.24 8.92 -14.48
N GLU A 53 3.90 9.09 -15.75
CA GLU A 53 4.74 9.76 -16.73
C GLU A 53 4.96 11.23 -16.37
N SER A 54 3.91 11.94 -15.96
CA SER A 54 3.96 13.36 -15.57
C SER A 54 4.86 13.65 -14.37
N ILE A 55 5.01 12.70 -13.44
CA ILE A 55 5.94 12.82 -12.31
C ILE A 55 7.39 12.42 -12.66
N GLY A 56 7.65 12.07 -13.92
CA GLY A 56 8.97 11.80 -14.47
C GLY A 56 9.46 10.37 -14.32
N LEU A 57 8.57 9.39 -14.08
CA LEU A 57 8.98 7.99 -14.01
C LEU A 57 9.23 7.40 -15.40
N GLY A 58 10.44 6.88 -15.61
CA GLY A 58 10.75 6.10 -16.80
C GLY A 58 9.96 4.78 -16.84
N SER A 59 9.44 4.41 -18.02
CA SER A 59 8.57 3.23 -18.20
C SER A 59 7.31 3.24 -17.32
N PRO A 60 6.43 4.26 -17.43
CA PRO A 60 5.29 4.46 -16.55
C PRO A 60 4.33 3.26 -16.50
N ALA A 61 4.19 2.53 -17.61
CA ALA A 61 3.36 1.32 -17.65
C ALA A 61 3.88 0.20 -16.73
N VAL A 62 5.20 0.02 -16.62
CA VAL A 62 5.81 -0.99 -15.75
C VAL A 62 5.61 -0.61 -14.29
N TRP A 63 5.80 0.67 -13.96
CA TRP A 63 5.52 1.20 -12.62
C TRP A 63 4.05 1.05 -12.24
N ALA A 64 3.12 1.36 -13.15
CA ALA A 64 1.68 1.23 -12.91
C ALA A 64 1.32 -0.21 -12.53
N VAL A 65 1.76 -1.19 -13.33
CA VAL A 65 1.53 -2.61 -13.04
C VAL A 65 2.20 -3.02 -11.72
N GLY A 66 3.44 -2.57 -11.48
CA GLY A 66 4.16 -2.87 -10.25
C GLY A 66 3.45 -2.36 -8.99
N ILE A 67 2.95 -1.13 -9.01
CA ILE A 67 2.21 -0.52 -7.89
C ILE A 67 0.90 -1.26 -7.66
N ILE A 68 0.10 -1.52 -8.71
CA ILE A 68 -1.18 -2.25 -8.61
C ILE A 68 -0.96 -3.65 -8.02
N VAL A 69 0.05 -4.39 -8.51
CA VAL A 69 0.37 -5.72 -7.99
C VAL A 69 0.83 -5.64 -6.53
N ALA A 70 1.65 -4.65 -6.18
CA ALA A 70 2.10 -4.43 -4.81
C ALA A 70 0.93 -4.10 -3.86
N GLU A 71 -0.02 -3.26 -4.29
CA GLU A 71 -1.23 -2.92 -3.55
C GLU A 71 -2.11 -4.14 -3.28
N LEU A 72 -2.39 -4.94 -4.31
CA LEU A 72 -3.18 -6.17 -4.17
C LEU A 72 -2.48 -7.19 -3.27
N TRP A 73 -1.17 -7.40 -3.46
CA TRP A 73 -0.40 -8.33 -2.64
C TRP A 73 -0.32 -7.88 -1.18
N ALA A 74 -0.09 -6.58 -0.95
CA ALA A 74 -0.09 -5.98 0.37
C ALA A 74 -1.44 -6.19 1.07
N ALA A 75 -2.54 -5.93 0.37
CA ALA A 75 -3.90 -6.07 0.90
C ALA A 75 -4.19 -7.46 1.49
N VAL A 76 -3.77 -8.52 0.78
CA VAL A 76 -3.95 -9.91 1.24
C VAL A 76 -3.34 -10.15 2.63
N GLY A 77 -2.20 -9.51 2.94
CA GLY A 77 -1.53 -9.63 4.23
C GLY A 77 -2.33 -9.07 5.42
N PHE A 78 -3.27 -8.17 5.17
CA PHE A 78 -4.09 -7.53 6.21
C PHE A 78 -5.41 -8.25 6.50
N PHE A 79 -5.79 -9.25 5.71
CA PHE A 79 -6.98 -10.04 5.98
C PHE A 79 -6.71 -11.20 6.95
N LYS A 80 -7.79 -11.67 7.58
CA LYS A 80 -7.79 -12.82 8.50
C LYS A 80 -7.71 -14.14 7.74
N LEU A 81 -6.61 -14.34 7.01
CA LEU A 81 -6.36 -15.51 6.17
C LEU A 81 -5.18 -16.33 6.70
N PRO A 82 -5.25 -17.67 6.68
CA PRO A 82 -4.09 -18.51 6.94
C PRO A 82 -3.15 -18.42 5.74
N VAL A 83 -2.02 -17.73 5.93
CA VAL A 83 -0.99 -17.53 4.89
C VAL A 83 0.37 -17.78 5.50
N MET A 84 1.35 -18.02 4.64
CA MET A 84 2.74 -18.24 5.03
C MET A 84 3.31 -17.02 5.78
N THR A 85 4.19 -17.23 6.76
CA THR A 85 4.83 -16.13 7.50
C THR A 85 5.62 -15.20 6.58
N GLY A 86 6.39 -15.75 5.64
CA GLY A 86 7.13 -14.97 4.65
C GLY A 86 6.20 -14.12 3.78
N PHE A 87 5.02 -14.64 3.43
CA PHE A 87 4.01 -13.90 2.69
C PHE A 87 3.54 -12.67 3.48
N ARG A 88 3.16 -12.83 4.76
CA ARG A 88 2.76 -11.70 5.62
C ARG A 88 3.85 -10.64 5.75
N MET A 89 5.10 -11.06 5.90
CA MET A 89 6.25 -10.13 5.99
C MET A 89 6.42 -9.33 4.70
N VAL A 90 6.40 -9.99 3.54
CA VAL A 90 6.51 -9.34 2.23
C VAL A 90 5.32 -8.42 1.98
N SER A 91 4.09 -8.86 2.29
CA SER A 91 2.90 -8.01 2.19
C SER A 91 3.02 -6.76 3.06
N GLY A 92 3.51 -6.88 4.30
CA GLY A 92 3.73 -5.74 5.17
C GLY A 92 4.78 -4.77 4.62
N LEU A 93 5.89 -5.27 4.09
CA LEU A 93 6.91 -4.44 3.45
C LEU A 93 6.35 -3.71 2.22
N LEU A 94 5.65 -4.42 1.34
CA LEU A 94 5.02 -3.84 0.15
C LEU A 94 3.99 -2.77 0.53
N ALA A 95 3.20 -3.00 1.58
CA ALA A 95 2.25 -2.02 2.08
C ALA A 95 2.94 -0.71 2.48
N ILE A 96 4.04 -0.81 3.23
CA ILE A 96 4.83 0.36 3.65
C ILE A 96 5.43 1.07 2.45
N LEU A 97 5.97 0.33 1.47
CA LEU A 97 6.55 0.92 0.27
C LEU A 97 5.49 1.64 -0.57
N VAL A 98 4.31 1.05 -0.75
CA VAL A 98 3.19 1.65 -1.48
C VAL A 98 2.69 2.90 -0.76
N ALA A 99 2.38 2.81 0.53
CA ALA A 99 1.89 3.96 1.28
C ALA A 99 2.95 5.07 1.38
N GLY A 100 4.22 4.69 1.52
CA GLY A 100 5.37 5.60 1.49
C GLY A 100 5.56 6.27 0.14
N PHE A 101 5.42 5.51 -0.97
CA PHE A 101 5.43 6.06 -2.33
C PHE A 101 4.36 7.14 -2.47
N TRP A 102 3.11 6.82 -2.12
CA TRP A 102 1.99 7.76 -2.21
C TRP A 102 2.18 8.99 -1.32
N PHE A 103 2.72 8.81 -0.11
CA PHE A 103 3.08 9.90 0.78
C PHE A 103 4.14 10.82 0.17
N VAL A 104 5.25 10.26 -0.32
CA VAL A 104 6.35 11.03 -0.92
C VAL A 104 5.89 11.77 -2.16
N GLN A 105 5.13 11.13 -3.06
CA GLN A 105 4.68 11.80 -4.29
C GLN A 105 3.70 12.93 -3.99
N ASN A 106 2.73 12.75 -3.09
CA ASN A 106 1.80 13.83 -2.73
C ASN A 106 2.51 14.96 -2.00
N LEU A 107 3.44 14.66 -1.08
CA LEU A 107 4.23 15.68 -0.41
C LEU A 107 5.08 16.46 -1.41
N ARG A 108 5.72 15.76 -2.36
CA ARG A 108 6.53 16.37 -3.42
C ARG A 108 5.69 17.31 -4.29
N LEU A 109 4.57 16.82 -4.82
CA LEU A 109 3.65 17.62 -5.64
C LEU A 109 3.19 18.91 -4.96
N VAL A 110 2.91 18.84 -3.66
CA VAL A 110 2.50 20.02 -2.88
C VAL A 110 3.69 20.94 -2.58
N SER A 111 4.84 20.39 -2.23
CA SER A 111 6.04 21.16 -1.87
C SER A 111 6.71 21.87 -3.05
N GLU A 112 6.62 21.29 -4.25
CA GLU A 112 7.18 21.85 -5.49
C GLU A 112 6.24 22.87 -6.14
N GLY A 113 5.08 23.17 -5.53
CA GLY A 113 4.13 24.14 -6.04
C GLY A 113 3.21 23.63 -7.17
N ALA A 114 3.28 22.34 -7.51
CA ALA A 114 2.39 21.69 -8.48
C ALA A 114 0.97 21.43 -7.92
N ALA A 115 0.68 21.89 -6.70
CA ALA A 115 -0.65 21.84 -6.09
C ALA A 115 -1.64 22.66 -6.92
N GLY A 116 -2.58 21.98 -7.57
CA GLY A 116 -3.57 22.59 -8.45
C GLY A 116 -3.20 22.64 -9.94
N GLU A 117 -1.98 22.23 -10.33
CA GLU A 117 -1.61 22.07 -11.74
C GLU A 117 -2.08 20.72 -12.31
N LEU A 118 -2.14 19.69 -11.48
CA LEU A 118 -2.69 18.38 -11.82
C LEU A 118 -4.13 18.27 -11.34
N SER A 119 -5.00 17.70 -12.17
CA SER A 119 -6.40 17.41 -11.83
C SER A 119 -6.54 16.24 -10.85
N SER A 120 -5.51 15.40 -10.70
CA SER A 120 -5.54 14.20 -9.86
C SER A 120 -4.22 13.97 -9.11
N SER A 121 -4.34 13.48 -7.87
CA SER A 121 -3.25 12.99 -7.02
C SER A 121 -2.78 11.58 -7.38
N GLY A 122 -3.43 10.92 -8.35
CA GLY A 122 -3.10 9.58 -8.82
C GLY A 122 -3.58 8.44 -7.92
N LEU A 123 -3.92 8.72 -6.65
CA LEU A 123 -4.21 7.69 -5.63
C LEU A 123 -5.32 6.71 -6.01
N PHE A 124 -6.40 7.23 -6.58
CA PHE A 124 -7.63 6.50 -6.92
C PHE A 124 -7.94 6.57 -8.42
N GLY A 125 -6.92 6.77 -9.26
CA GLY A 125 -7.09 7.00 -10.68
C GLY A 125 -8.00 8.21 -10.98
N LYS A 126 -8.82 8.10 -12.03
CA LYS A 126 -9.73 9.17 -12.49
C LYS A 126 -11.08 9.26 -11.77
N PHE A 127 -11.42 8.31 -10.90
CA PHE A 127 -12.78 8.21 -10.35
C PHE A 127 -12.95 8.98 -9.04
N LEU A 128 -11.84 9.33 -8.41
CA LEU A 128 -11.78 10.20 -7.24
C LEU A 128 -10.72 11.26 -7.52
N GLU A 129 -11.01 12.13 -8.49
CA GLU A 129 -10.17 13.28 -8.85
C GLU A 129 -10.05 14.21 -7.64
N GLN A 130 -8.93 14.06 -6.92
CA GLN A 130 -8.50 14.99 -5.89
C GLN A 130 -7.31 15.75 -6.44
N SER A 131 -7.44 17.05 -6.64
CA SER A 131 -6.29 17.87 -6.96
C SER A 131 -5.25 17.77 -5.83
N PRO A 132 -3.95 17.61 -6.13
CA PRO A 132 -2.93 17.54 -5.10
C PRO A 132 -2.97 18.77 -4.20
N GLY A 133 -2.98 18.56 -2.88
CA GLY A 133 -3.03 19.63 -1.89
C GLY A 133 -2.68 19.14 -0.50
N TRP A 134 -2.57 20.04 0.47
CA TRP A 134 -2.26 19.66 1.87
C TRP A 134 -3.26 18.66 2.46
N TRP A 135 -4.51 18.68 1.99
CA TRP A 135 -5.49 17.66 2.35
C TRP A 135 -5.10 16.26 1.86
N THR A 136 -4.63 16.12 0.61
CA THR A 136 -4.18 14.82 0.10
C THR A 136 -2.95 14.33 0.84
N VAL A 137 -2.05 15.24 1.27
CA VAL A 137 -0.90 14.92 2.15
C VAL A 137 -1.36 14.36 3.50
N ILE A 138 -2.39 14.95 4.12
CA ILE A 138 -2.97 14.44 5.38
C ILE A 138 -3.57 13.05 5.16
N GLU A 139 -4.29 12.84 4.06
CA GLU A 139 -4.91 11.55 3.72
C GLU A 139 -3.85 10.44 3.56
N VAL A 140 -2.80 10.67 2.78
CA VAL A 140 -1.71 9.69 2.61
C VAL A 140 -0.87 9.50 3.87
N SER A 141 -0.76 10.53 4.72
CA SER A 141 -0.14 10.40 6.05
C SER A 141 -0.95 9.47 6.95
N ALA A 142 -2.27 9.61 6.95
CA ALA A 142 -3.17 8.75 7.70
C ALA A 142 -3.12 7.31 7.17
N LEU A 143 -3.10 7.12 5.85
CA LEU A 143 -2.92 5.79 5.23
C LEU A 143 -1.60 5.16 5.66
N LEU A 144 -0.48 5.89 5.55
CA LEU A 144 0.84 5.41 5.96
C LEU A 144 0.88 5.03 7.45
N PHE A 145 0.28 5.86 8.31
CA PHE A 145 0.17 5.56 9.73
C PHE A 145 -0.65 4.28 9.99
N LEU A 146 -1.81 4.13 9.34
CA LEU A 146 -2.66 2.95 9.49
C LEU A 146 -1.98 1.68 8.95
N VAL A 147 -1.25 1.77 7.84
CA VAL A 147 -0.44 0.69 7.30
C VAL A 147 0.65 0.30 8.30
N ALA A 148 1.42 1.26 8.82
CA ALA A 148 2.47 0.99 9.81
C ALA A 148 1.91 0.36 11.09
N TYR A 149 0.78 0.88 11.58
CA TYR A 149 0.07 0.32 12.72
C TYR A 149 -0.40 -1.12 12.44
N GLY A 150 -1.02 -1.35 11.29
CA GLY A 150 -1.51 -2.67 10.89
C GLY A 150 -0.39 -3.69 10.69
N VAL A 151 0.74 -3.27 10.13
CA VAL A 151 1.94 -4.12 10.02
C VAL A 151 2.47 -4.45 11.41
N ASN A 152 2.55 -3.49 12.33
CA ASN A 152 2.98 -3.75 13.71
C ASN A 152 2.10 -4.82 14.39
N LEU A 153 0.78 -4.68 14.26
CA LEU A 153 -0.19 -5.65 14.79
C LEU A 153 -0.05 -7.03 14.13
N ALA A 154 0.04 -7.08 12.80
CA ALA A 154 0.00 -8.33 12.05
C ALA A 154 1.33 -9.11 12.05
N SER A 155 2.45 -8.43 12.24
CA SER A 155 3.79 -9.01 12.14
C SER A 155 4.33 -9.54 13.47
N GLY A 156 3.73 -9.15 14.60
CA GLY A 156 4.26 -9.51 15.92
C GLY A 156 5.71 -9.05 16.15
N TRP A 157 6.23 -8.09 15.36
CA TRP A 157 7.61 -7.58 15.47
C TRP A 157 7.93 -6.98 16.85
N SER A 158 6.90 -6.70 17.66
CA SER A 158 6.99 -6.23 19.05
C SER A 158 7.06 -7.36 20.10
N LYS A 159 6.94 -8.64 19.74
CA LYS A 159 7.07 -9.75 20.70
C LYS A 159 8.42 -10.45 20.54
N LYS A 160 9.47 -9.76 20.97
CA LYS A 160 10.71 -10.36 21.48
C LYS A 160 11.07 -9.67 22.78
#